data_AF-A0A3D2V5C5-F1
#
_entry.id   AF-A0A3D2V5C5-F1
#
_cell.length_a   1.000
_cell.length_b   1.000
_cell.length_c   1.000
_cell.angle_alpha   90.00
_cell.angle_beta   90.00
_cell.angle_gamma   90.00
#
_symmetry.space_group_name_H-M   'P 1'
#
loop_
_entity.id
_entity.type
_entity.pdbx_description
1 polymer ?
#
loop_
_entity_poly.entity_id
_entity_poly.type
_entity_poly.pdbx_seq_one_letter_code
_entity_poly.pdbx_strand_id
1 'polypeptide(L)'
;MTKKFKLVGGGVAVGALLLFLLFGSDALSYVSTSISKVHNSVKGSVPVDFELERARNEVDKITPEIQSNMQLIAKEEVELEQLSERIDSLEESLVGDHRAIMRLQADLESGSETFIYTGNEYSATEVKRDLSNRFSEYKVNDETL
;
A
#
# COMPACT_ATOMS: atom_id res chain seq x y z
N MET A 1 -23.82 -30.78 -45.94
CA MET A 1 -24.06 -29.32 -45.77
C MET A 1 -22.96 -28.41 -46.32
N THR A 2 -22.02 -28.88 -47.16
CA THR A 2 -20.82 -28.10 -47.57
C THR A 2 -20.89 -27.45 -48.98
N LYS A 3 -22.00 -27.61 -49.73
CA LYS A 3 -22.10 -27.08 -51.10
C LYS A 3 -22.61 -25.62 -51.20
N LYS A 4 -23.35 -25.13 -50.20
CA LYS A 4 -23.94 -23.76 -50.22
C LYS A 4 -22.93 -22.66 -49.85
N PHE A 5 -21.92 -22.98 -49.02
CA PHE A 5 -20.85 -22.04 -48.67
C PHE A 5 -19.93 -21.69 -49.85
N LYS A 6 -19.79 -22.59 -50.84
CA LYS A 6 -18.99 -22.33 -52.05
C LYS A 6 -19.66 -21.33 -53.00
N LEU A 7 -21.00 -21.23 -53.00
CA LEU A 7 -21.72 -20.27 -53.85
C LEU A 7 -21.72 -18.86 -53.26
N VAL A 8 -21.83 -18.72 -51.94
CA VAL A 8 -21.74 -17.40 -51.28
C VAL A 8 -20.31 -16.86 -51.33
N GLY A 9 -19.30 -17.72 -51.14
CA GLY A 9 -17.90 -17.33 -51.34
C GLY A 9 -17.56 -17.00 -52.80
N GLY A 10 -18.16 -17.71 -53.76
CA GLY A 10 -18.00 -17.45 -55.19
C GLY A 10 -18.62 -16.12 -55.63
N GLY A 11 -19.80 -15.77 -55.12
CA GLY A 11 -20.48 -14.50 -55.46
C GLY A 11 -19.73 -13.26 -54.97
N VAL A 12 -19.17 -13.30 -53.75
CA VAL A 12 -18.36 -12.19 -53.21
C VAL A 12 -17.04 -12.06 -53.94
N ALA A 13 -16.40 -13.19 -54.29
CA ALA A 13 -15.15 -13.17 -55.05
C ALA A 13 -15.34 -12.65 -56.48
N VAL A 14 -16.42 -13.06 -57.17
CA VAL A 14 -16.73 -12.56 -58.53
C VAL A 14 -17.14 -11.08 -58.49
N GLY A 15 -17.90 -10.65 -57.49
CA GLY A 15 -18.25 -9.24 -57.29
C GLY A 15 -17.03 -8.37 -57.02
N ALA A 16 -16.12 -8.82 -56.16
CA ALA A 16 -14.85 -8.13 -55.87
C ALA A 16 -13.93 -8.09 -57.09
N LEU A 17 -13.88 -9.16 -57.88
CA LEU A 17 -13.05 -9.24 -59.08
C LEU A 17 -13.60 -8.37 -60.22
N LEU A 18 -14.93 -8.29 -60.37
CA LEU A 18 -15.57 -7.37 -61.31
C LEU A 18 -15.39 -5.90 -60.89
N LEU A 19 -15.50 -5.59 -59.60
CA LEU A 19 -15.21 -4.26 -59.09
C LEU A 19 -13.74 -3.88 -59.30
N PHE A 20 -12.82 -4.81 -59.07
CA PHE A 20 -11.39 -4.61 -59.35
C PHE A 20 -11.09 -4.48 -60.85
N LEU A 21 -11.80 -5.19 -61.72
CA LEU A 21 -11.61 -5.12 -63.17
C LEU A 21 -12.17 -3.82 -63.78
N LEU A 22 -13.31 -3.34 -63.26
CA LEU A 22 -13.98 -2.13 -63.76
C LEU A 22 -13.39 -0.83 -63.21
N PHE A 23 -12.87 -0.84 -61.97
CA PHE A 23 -12.36 0.35 -61.28
C PHE A 23 -10.87 0.28 -60.92
N GLY A 24 -10.19 -0.82 -61.25
CA GLY A 24 -8.77 -1.01 -60.98
C GLY A 24 -8.43 -1.04 -59.49
N SER A 25 -7.13 -0.89 -59.20
CA SER A 25 -6.58 -0.72 -57.85
C SER A 25 -7.10 0.52 -57.11
N ASP A 26 -7.72 1.46 -57.82
CA ASP A 26 -8.18 2.73 -57.25
C ASP A 26 -9.45 2.58 -56.40
N ALA A 27 -10.28 1.56 -56.64
CA ALA A 27 -11.48 1.29 -55.83
C ALA A 27 -11.14 0.99 -54.36
N LEU A 28 -10.04 0.28 -54.11
CA LEU A 28 -9.55 0.05 -52.75
C LEU A 28 -9.12 1.36 -52.08
N SER A 29 -8.55 2.27 -52.86
CA SER A 29 -8.13 3.59 -52.40
C SER A 29 -9.34 4.48 -52.04
N TYR A 30 -10.46 4.40 -52.76
CA TYR A 30 -11.68 5.12 -52.40
C TYR A 30 -12.37 4.57 -51.15
N VAL A 31 -12.41 3.24 -50.97
CA VAL A 31 -12.99 2.63 -49.77
C VAL A 31 -12.12 2.90 -48.54
N SER A 32 -10.79 2.78 -48.65
CA SER A 32 -9.87 3.08 -47.55
C SER A 32 -9.88 4.58 -47.20
N THR A 33 -9.96 5.45 -48.21
CA THR A 33 -10.06 6.91 -48.01
C THR A 33 -11.41 7.30 -47.41
N SER A 34 -12.50 6.61 -47.77
CA SER A 34 -13.82 6.87 -47.19
C SER A 34 -13.89 6.44 -45.72
N ILE A 35 -13.34 5.27 -45.36
CA ILE A 35 -13.24 4.82 -43.96
C ILE A 35 -12.31 5.75 -43.16
N SER A 36 -11.18 6.14 -43.74
CA SER A 36 -10.23 7.07 -43.10
C SER A 36 -10.81 8.48 -42.95
N LYS A 37 -11.63 8.97 -43.89
CA LYS A 37 -12.31 10.28 -43.76
C LYS A 37 -13.40 10.27 -42.70
N VAL A 38 -14.16 9.18 -42.54
CA VAL A 38 -15.13 9.06 -41.43
C VAL A 38 -14.41 9.01 -40.08
N HIS A 39 -13.31 8.26 -39.98
CA HIS A 39 -12.51 8.20 -38.75
C HIS A 39 -11.81 9.53 -38.42
N ASN A 40 -11.29 10.24 -39.42
CA ASN A 40 -10.58 11.51 -39.22
C ASN A 40 -11.51 12.72 -39.03
N SER A 41 -12.72 12.72 -39.62
CA SER A 41 -13.68 13.83 -39.47
C SER A 41 -14.38 13.85 -38.11
N VAL A 42 -14.40 12.73 -37.39
CA VAL A 42 -14.99 12.64 -36.04
C VAL A 42 -14.00 13.06 -34.96
N LYS A 43 -12.69 12.87 -35.17
CA LYS A 43 -11.66 13.32 -34.22
C LYS A 43 -11.57 14.84 -34.06
N GLY A 44 -11.95 15.61 -35.08
CA GLY A 44 -11.95 17.08 -35.04
C GLY A 44 -13.23 17.72 -34.50
N SER A 45 -14.24 16.91 -34.13
CA SER A 45 -15.58 17.42 -33.78
C SER A 45 -16.13 16.81 -32.49
N VAL A 46 -15.27 16.32 -31.60
CA VAL A 46 -15.73 15.91 -30.26
C VAL A 46 -16.08 17.19 -29.49
N PRO A 47 -17.34 17.39 -29.10
CA PRO A 47 -17.72 18.59 -28.36
C PRO A 47 -16.98 18.64 -27.02
N VAL A 48 -16.58 19.84 -26.58
CA VAL A 48 -15.93 20.04 -25.27
C VAL A 48 -16.77 19.46 -24.13
N ASP A 49 -18.10 19.50 -24.25
CA ASP A 49 -19.03 18.89 -23.28
C ASP A 49 -18.79 17.38 -23.09
N PHE A 50 -18.46 16.66 -24.16
CA PHE A 50 -18.17 15.22 -24.08
C PHE A 50 -16.84 14.95 -23.37
N GLU A 51 -15.83 15.78 -23.61
CA GLU A 51 -14.54 15.67 -22.90
C GLU A 51 -14.69 16.01 -21.42
N LEU A 52 -15.51 17.02 -21.07
CA LEU A 52 -15.86 17.36 -19.69
C LEU A 52 -16.63 16.23 -19.00
N GLU A 53 -17.58 15.59 -19.68
CA GLU A 53 -18.32 14.44 -19.15
C GLU A 53 -17.42 13.22 -18.97
N ARG A 54 -16.53 12.94 -19.92
CA ARG A 54 -15.50 11.91 -19.78
C ARG A 54 -14.59 12.21 -18.59
N ALA A 55 -14.10 13.44 -18.45
CA ALA A 55 -13.24 13.83 -17.33
C ALA A 55 -13.95 13.67 -15.98
N ARG A 56 -15.23 14.04 -15.87
CA ARG A 56 -16.06 13.78 -14.68
C ARG A 56 -16.14 12.29 -14.37
N ASN A 57 -16.44 11.47 -15.37
CA ASN A 57 -16.48 10.02 -15.21
C ASN A 57 -15.14 9.41 -14.76
N GLU A 58 -14.01 9.93 -15.24
CA GLU A 58 -12.69 9.47 -14.75
C GLU A 58 -12.42 9.92 -13.31
N VAL A 59 -12.80 11.15 -12.93
CA VAL A 59 -12.72 11.62 -11.54
C VAL A 59 -13.60 10.78 -10.61
N ASP A 60 -14.82 10.45 -11.03
CA ASP A 60 -15.75 9.63 -10.26
C ASP A 60 -15.20 8.21 -10.02
N LYS A 61 -14.41 7.66 -10.95
CA LYS A 61 -13.73 6.37 -10.77
C LYS A 61 -12.58 6.43 -9.75
N ILE A 62 -11.87 7.55 -9.66
CA ILE A 62 -10.73 7.72 -8.75
C ILE A 62 -11.21 8.05 -7.33
N THR A 63 -12.34 8.76 -7.20
CA THR A 63 -12.94 9.14 -5.92
C THR A 63 -13.05 8.00 -4.88
N PRO A 64 -13.55 6.78 -5.22
CA PRO A 64 -13.59 5.68 -4.26
C PRO A 64 -12.19 5.20 -3.83
N GLU A 65 -11.19 5.23 -4.72
CA GLU A 65 -9.81 4.88 -4.37
C GLU A 65 -9.20 5.90 -3.39
N ILE A 66 -9.46 7.19 -3.61
CA ILE A 66 -9.05 8.26 -2.67
C ILE A 66 -9.68 8.03 -1.29
N GLN A 67 -10.99 7.70 -1.24
CA GLN A 67 -11.67 7.42 0.03
C GLN A 67 -11.07 6.22 0.76
N SER A 68 -10.78 5.13 0.03
CA SER A 68 -10.11 3.95 0.60
C SER A 68 -8.72 4.29 1.13
N ASN A 69 -7.92 5.05 0.38
CA ASN A 69 -6.58 5.44 0.80
C ASN A 69 -6.61 6.41 1.99
N MET A 70 -7.59 7.31 2.04
CA MET A 70 -7.80 8.19 3.20
C MET A 70 -8.14 7.38 4.45
N GLN A 71 -8.97 6.35 4.34
CA GLN A 71 -9.25 5.45 5.46
C GLN A 71 -8.01 4.68 5.90
N LEU A 72 -7.18 4.22 4.95
CA LEU A 72 -5.92 3.56 5.27
C LEU A 72 -4.98 4.52 6.02
N ILE A 73 -4.78 5.74 5.50
CA ILE A 73 -3.94 6.76 6.15
C ILE A 73 -4.43 7.03 7.57
N ALA A 74 -5.73 7.22 7.78
CA ALA A 74 -6.28 7.46 9.11
C ALA A 74 -6.03 6.28 10.08
N LYS A 75 -6.05 5.03 9.58
CA LYS A 75 -5.70 3.85 10.38
C LYS A 75 -4.22 3.86 10.76
N GLU A 76 -3.35 4.11 9.79
CA GLU A 76 -1.89 4.18 10.01
C GLU A 76 -1.53 5.33 10.96
N GLU A 77 -2.20 6.48 10.89
CA GLU A 77 -2.00 7.60 11.83
C GLU A 77 -2.29 7.18 13.28
N VAL A 78 -3.37 6.43 13.51
CA VAL A 78 -3.69 5.89 14.85
C VAL A 78 -2.67 4.85 15.29
N GLU A 79 -2.21 3.97 14.38
CA GLU A 79 -1.18 2.98 14.69
C GLU A 79 0.17 3.64 15.04
N LEU A 80 0.52 4.73 14.36
CA LEU A 80 1.70 5.54 14.67
C LEU A 80 1.58 6.21 16.04
N GLU A 81 0.42 6.76 16.38
CA GLU A 81 0.17 7.35 17.71
C GLU A 81 0.32 6.29 18.81
N GLN A 82 -0.28 5.11 18.63
CA GLN A 82 -0.14 4.00 19.58
C GLN A 82 1.31 3.50 19.70
N LEU A 83 2.06 3.48 18.59
CA LEU A 83 3.47 3.10 18.62
C LEU A 83 4.31 4.14 19.36
N SER A 84 4.03 5.44 19.17
CA SER A 84 4.68 6.52 19.89
C SER A 84 4.41 6.42 21.40
N GLU A 85 3.15 6.26 21.80
CA GLU A 85 2.77 6.08 23.21
C GLU A 85 3.48 4.87 23.83
N ARG A 86 3.62 3.79 23.06
CA ARG A 86 4.33 2.59 23.52
C ARG A 86 5.82 2.86 23.72
N ILE A 87 6.48 3.56 22.80
CA ILE A 87 7.89 3.96 22.95
C ILE A 87 8.05 4.81 24.22
N ASP A 88 7.21 5.84 24.40
CA ASP A 88 7.26 6.72 25.57
C ASP A 88 7.11 5.92 26.89
N SER A 89 6.18 4.97 26.92
CA SER A 89 5.97 4.10 28.09
C SER A 89 7.16 3.18 28.40
N LEU A 90 7.85 2.72 27.36
CA LEU A 90 9.03 1.86 27.49
C LEU A 90 10.24 2.68 27.95
N GLU A 91 10.41 3.90 27.44
CA GLU A 91 11.42 4.84 27.92
C GLU A 91 11.22 5.18 29.40
N GLU A 92 9.98 5.47 29.82
CA GLU A 92 9.66 5.72 31.24
C GLU A 92 9.99 4.50 32.11
N SER A 93 9.67 3.30 31.62
CA SER A 93 9.98 2.04 32.30
C SER A 93 11.49 1.83 32.45
N LEU A 94 12.28 2.08 31.39
CA LEU A 94 13.75 2.03 31.47
C LEU A 94 14.31 2.97 32.52
N VAL A 95 13.81 4.21 32.59
CA VAL A 95 14.24 5.17 33.61
C VAL A 95 13.92 4.66 35.02
N GLY A 96 12.75 4.02 35.19
CA GLY A 96 12.34 3.35 36.42
C GLY A 96 13.29 2.20 36.81
N ASP A 97 13.58 1.31 35.85
CA ASP A 97 14.46 0.16 36.02
C ASP A 97 15.88 0.58 36.37
N HIS A 98 16.43 1.57 35.65
CA HIS A 98 17.74 2.14 35.95
C HIS A 98 17.80 2.67 37.39
N ARG A 99 16.78 3.42 37.82
CA ARG A 99 16.71 3.93 39.20
C ARG A 99 16.66 2.80 40.23
N ALA A 100 15.91 1.73 39.95
CA ALA A 100 15.83 0.57 40.83
C ALA A 100 17.18 -0.16 40.92
N ILE A 101 17.86 -0.36 39.80
CA ILE A 101 19.21 -0.96 39.73
C ILE A 101 20.21 -0.15 40.56
N MET A 102 20.24 1.18 40.37
CA MET A 102 21.12 2.06 41.15
C MET A 102 20.86 2.00 42.65
N ARG A 103 19.58 1.88 43.05
CA ARG A 103 19.21 1.71 44.46
C ARG A 103 19.74 0.39 45.02
N LEU A 104 19.51 -0.72 44.34
CA LEU A 104 19.99 -2.04 44.79
C LEU A 104 21.52 -2.08 44.86
N GLN A 105 22.20 -1.43 43.92
CA GLN A 105 23.66 -1.28 43.96
C GLN A 105 24.09 -0.49 45.20
N ALA A 106 23.52 0.69 45.45
CA ALA A 106 23.85 1.51 46.61
C ALA A 106 23.59 0.79 47.95
N ASP A 107 22.48 0.03 48.02
CA ASP A 107 22.13 -0.78 49.19
C ASP A 107 23.19 -1.86 49.43
N LEU A 108 23.64 -2.58 48.38
CA LEU A 108 24.73 -3.56 48.49
C LEU A 108 26.08 -2.93 48.85
N GLU A 109 26.38 -1.72 48.36
CA GLU A 109 27.59 -0.97 48.69
C GLU A 109 27.64 -0.52 50.15
N SER A 110 26.48 -0.39 50.82
CA SER A 110 26.40 -0.06 52.24
C SER A 110 27.03 -1.11 53.16
N GLY A 111 27.23 -2.34 52.66
CA GLY A 111 27.78 -3.46 53.43
C GLY A 111 26.80 -4.12 54.41
N SER A 112 25.51 -3.75 54.37
CA SER A 112 24.48 -4.39 55.19
C SER A 112 24.24 -5.85 54.76
N GLU A 113 24.00 -6.75 55.72
CA GLU A 113 23.72 -8.17 55.42
C GLU A 113 22.25 -8.43 55.08
N THR A 114 21.36 -7.52 55.53
CA THR A 114 19.92 -7.65 55.41
C THR A 114 19.27 -6.33 54.96
N PHE A 115 18.31 -6.43 54.05
CA PHE A 115 17.56 -5.32 53.46
C PHE A 115 16.05 -5.54 53.57
N ILE A 116 15.28 -4.46 53.71
CA ILE A 116 13.81 -4.54 53.75
C ILE A 116 13.24 -3.81 52.54
N TYR A 117 12.51 -4.54 51.69
CA TYR A 117 11.78 -3.99 50.56
C TYR A 117 10.30 -4.36 50.68
N THR A 118 9.42 -3.36 50.61
CA THR A 118 7.96 -3.55 50.66
C THR A 118 7.50 -4.40 51.86
N GLY A 119 8.18 -4.26 53.01
CA GLY A 119 7.87 -4.99 54.24
C GLY A 119 8.41 -6.43 54.32
N ASN A 120 9.11 -6.91 53.28
CA ASN A 120 9.78 -8.21 53.29
C ASN A 120 11.28 -8.06 53.48
N GLU A 121 11.89 -8.99 54.21
CA GLU A 121 13.30 -9.03 54.51
C GLU A 121 14.05 -9.89 53.49
N TYR A 122 15.20 -9.40 53.02
CA TYR A 122 16.04 -10.03 52.01
C TYR A 122 17.50 -10.01 52.44
N SER A 123 18.21 -11.10 52.19
CA SER A 123 19.66 -11.18 52.40
C SER A 123 20.43 -10.46 51.28
N ALA A 124 21.67 -10.05 51.57
CA ALA A 124 22.57 -9.46 50.57
C ALA A 124 22.75 -10.36 49.33
N THR A 125 22.77 -11.68 49.50
CA THR A 125 22.86 -12.64 48.38
C THR A 125 21.62 -12.60 47.49
N GLU A 126 20.44 -12.48 48.08
CA GLU A 126 19.18 -12.37 47.34
C GLU A 126 19.09 -11.05 46.58
N VAL A 127 19.51 -9.95 47.20
CA VAL A 127 19.56 -8.62 46.58
C VAL A 127 20.56 -8.60 45.42
N LYS A 128 21.74 -9.23 45.59
CA LYS A 128 22.74 -9.35 44.52
C LYS A 128 22.21 -10.14 43.32
N ARG A 129 21.46 -11.22 43.58
CA ARG A 129 20.81 -12.01 42.53
C ARG A 129 19.73 -11.19 41.81
N ASP A 130 18.90 -10.47 42.55
CA ASP A 130 17.87 -9.59 41.97
C ASP A 130 18.51 -8.50 41.09
N LEU A 131 19.56 -7.83 41.58
CA LEU A 131 20.31 -6.85 40.81
C LEU A 131 20.85 -7.43 39.49
N SER A 132 21.45 -8.63 39.53
CA SER A 132 21.96 -9.29 38.33
C SER A 132 20.87 -9.58 37.30
N ASN A 133 19.69 -10.01 37.75
CA ASN A 133 18.56 -10.31 36.89
C ASN A 133 18.03 -9.03 36.25
N ARG A 134 17.75 -8.00 37.05
CA ARG A 134 17.23 -6.71 36.56
C ARG A 134 18.19 -6.00 35.64
N PHE A 135 19.49 -6.05 35.92
CA PHE A 135 20.49 -5.47 35.02
C PHE A 135 20.55 -6.19 33.67
N SER A 136 20.37 -7.52 33.66
CA SER A 136 20.31 -8.28 32.42
C SER A 136 19.06 -7.94 31.60
N GLU A 137 17.91 -7.82 32.27
CA GLU A 137 16.65 -7.41 31.65
C GLU A 137 16.71 -5.97 31.13
N TYR A 138 17.22 -5.03 31.93
CA TYR A 138 17.45 -3.64 31.54
C TYR A 138 18.29 -3.56 30.27
N LYS A 139 19.40 -4.29 30.21
CA LYS A 139 20.28 -4.29 29.03
C LYS A 139 19.54 -4.76 27.77
N VAL A 140 18.73 -5.81 27.88
CA VAL A 140 17.94 -6.29 26.74
C VAL A 140 16.92 -5.24 26.32
N ASN A 141 16.21 -4.63 27.26
CA ASN A 141 15.20 -3.61 26.97
C ASN A 141 15.83 -2.36 26.33
N ASP A 142 16.98 -1.90 26.85
CA ASP A 142 17.78 -0.78 26.35
C ASP A 142 18.33 -1.02 24.94
N GLU A 143 18.69 -2.27 24.60
CA GLU A 143 19.13 -2.64 23.25
C GLU A 143 17.98 -2.78 22.23
N THR A 144 16.76 -3.04 22.69
CA THR A 144 15.59 -3.27 21.82
C THR A 144 14.75 -2.03 21.53
N LEU A 145 14.96 -0.96 22.29
CA LEU A 145 14.36 0.36 22.05
C LEU A 145 15.12 1.12 20.95
#